data_AF-K1S4B8-F1
#
_entry.id   AF-K1S4B8-F1
#
_cell.length_a   1.000
_cell.length_b   1.000
_cell.length_c   1.000
_cell.angle_alpha   90.00
_cell.angle_beta   90.00
_cell.angle_gamma   90.00
#
_symmetry.space_group_name_H-M   'P 1'
#
loop_
_entity.id
_entity.type
_entity.pdbx_description
1 polymer ?
#
loop_
_entity_poly.entity_id
_entity_poly.type
_entity_poly.pdbx_seq_one_letter_code
_entity_poly.pdbx_strand_id
1 'polypeptide(L)'
;MLENPVYTGTMVYNRIAYDETYRKIGQNPREDWRMVPDSHPAIISWELFDEVSALREAEQAVRDERKKWCRQRRENNPNIFKGRIFCKECGEKLVCHWQSDGLLYFYCKFCHVSVSEKDLWNGIHKELRQRMEEHKNLKKLIQKNSGKSSLEA
;
A
#
# COMPACT_ATOMS: atom_id res chain seq x y z
N MET A 1 -18.72 14.17 4.53
CA MET A 1 -19.74 14.84 5.37
C MET A 1 -20.44 15.94 4.59
N LEU A 2 -19.72 16.86 3.93
CA LEU A 2 -20.28 17.97 3.13
C LEU A 2 -20.76 17.58 1.71
N GLU A 3 -21.26 16.37 1.50
CA GLU A 3 -21.81 15.92 0.20
C GLU A 3 -23.34 15.96 0.15
N ASN A 4 -23.98 16.16 1.30
CA ASN A 4 -25.43 16.07 1.42
C ASN A 4 -26.07 17.46 1.22
N PRO A 5 -26.92 17.66 0.19
CA PRO A 5 -27.60 18.93 -0.03
C PRO A 5 -28.51 19.37 1.13
N VAL A 6 -28.80 18.50 2.10
CA VAL A 6 -29.52 18.85 3.32
C VAL A 6 -28.94 20.07 4.04
N TYR A 7 -27.62 20.31 3.96
CA TYR A 7 -27.04 21.49 4.59
C TYR A 7 -27.52 22.83 3.98
N THR A 8 -28.05 22.82 2.75
CA THR A 8 -28.57 24.01 2.07
C THR A 8 -30.05 24.28 2.36
N GLY A 9 -30.66 23.57 3.32
CA GLY A 9 -32.10 23.65 3.59
C GLY A 9 -32.96 22.75 2.70
N THR A 10 -32.31 21.90 1.89
CA THR A 10 -32.96 21.08 0.87
C THR A 10 -33.19 19.66 1.34
N MET A 11 -34.45 19.22 1.37
CA MET A 11 -34.76 17.82 1.65
C MET A 11 -34.58 16.98 0.39
N VAL A 12 -33.92 15.82 0.52
CA VAL A 12 -33.59 14.94 -0.62
C VAL A 12 -34.21 13.56 -0.42
N TYR A 13 -35.06 13.17 -1.35
CA TYR A 13 -35.71 11.86 -1.41
C TYR A 13 -35.14 11.00 -2.54
N ASN A 14 -35.52 9.71 -2.54
CA ASN A 14 -35.17 8.76 -3.58
C ASN A 14 -33.67 8.52 -3.75
N ARG A 15 -32.89 8.61 -2.66
CA ARG A 15 -31.43 8.39 -2.70
C ARG A 15 -31.01 6.92 -2.72
N ILE A 16 -31.90 6.03 -2.29
CA ILE A 16 -31.62 4.61 -2.09
C ILE A 16 -32.38 3.81 -3.15
N ALA A 17 -31.65 2.94 -3.85
CA ALA A 17 -32.22 1.98 -4.78
C ALA A 17 -32.69 0.73 -4.02
N TYR A 18 -33.90 0.26 -4.32
CA TYR A 18 -34.49 -0.95 -3.76
C TYR A 18 -34.80 -1.95 -4.89
N ASP A 19 -34.67 -3.24 -4.61
CA ASP A 19 -35.20 -4.29 -5.50
C ASP A 19 -36.71 -4.47 -5.35
N GLU A 20 -37.30 -5.33 -6.18
CA GLU A 20 -38.73 -5.68 -6.15
C GLU A 20 -39.18 -6.28 -4.81
N THR A 21 -38.24 -6.80 -4.00
CA THR A 21 -38.49 -7.33 -2.65
C THR A 21 -38.17 -6.34 -1.53
N TYR A 22 -38.00 -5.06 -1.87
CA TYR A 22 -37.67 -3.95 -0.95
C TYR A 22 -36.32 -4.10 -0.22
N ARG A 23 -35.38 -4.86 -0.77
CA ARG A 23 -34.00 -4.91 -0.26
C ARG A 23 -33.19 -3.78 -0.86
N LYS A 24 -32.39 -3.13 -0.03
CA LYS A 24 -31.48 -2.06 -0.46
C LYS A 24 -30.38 -2.66 -1.36
N ILE A 25 -30.38 -2.27 -2.63
CA ILE A 25 -29.39 -2.72 -3.62
C ILE A 25 -28.30 -1.68 -3.90
N GLY A 26 -28.54 -0.41 -3.57
CA GLY A 26 -27.55 0.63 -3.84
C GLY A 26 -28.05 2.05 -3.56
N GLN A 27 -27.39 3.01 -4.21
CA GLN A 27 -27.83 4.40 -4.27
C GLN A 27 -28.33 4.69 -5.69
N ASN A 28 -29.41 5.45 -5.79
CA ASN A 28 -29.90 5.93 -7.08
C ASN A 28 -28.94 7.01 -7.62
N PRO A 29 -28.85 7.14 -8.97
CA PRO A 29 -28.08 8.20 -9.59
C PRO A 29 -28.67 9.57 -9.19
N ARG A 30 -27.85 10.62 -9.24
CA ARG A 30 -28.20 11.94 -8.65
C ARG A 30 -29.36 12.61 -9.39
N GLU A 31 -29.54 12.27 -10.65
CA GLU A 31 -30.60 12.71 -11.55
C GLU A 31 -31.98 12.21 -11.08
N ASP A 32 -32.03 11.04 -10.43
CA ASP A 32 -33.26 10.46 -9.89
C ASP A 32 -33.60 11.00 -8.49
N TRP A 33 -32.73 11.80 -7.90
CA TRP A 33 -32.97 12.37 -6.57
C TRP A 33 -34.06 13.44 -6.67
N ARG A 34 -35.04 13.35 -5.79
CA ARG A 34 -36.08 14.38 -5.69
C ARG A 34 -35.68 15.38 -4.62
N MET A 35 -35.39 16.60 -5.03
CA MET A 35 -34.97 17.69 -4.14
C MET A 35 -36.13 18.64 -3.89
N VAL A 36 -36.40 18.91 -2.62
CA VAL A 36 -37.38 19.91 -2.17
C VAL A 36 -36.61 21.03 -1.47
N PRO A 37 -36.43 22.20 -2.13
CA PRO A 37 -35.73 23.33 -1.52
C PRO A 37 -36.54 23.91 -0.35
N ASP A 38 -35.88 24.71 0.50
CA ASP A 38 -36.48 25.47 1.60
C ASP A 38 -37.34 24.63 2.59
N SER A 39 -37.00 23.35 2.76
CA SER A 39 -37.70 22.44 3.67
C SER A 39 -37.37 22.71 5.14
N HIS A 40 -36.23 23.35 5.40
CA HIS A 40 -35.82 23.79 6.73
C HIS A 40 -34.79 24.94 6.60
N PRO A 41 -34.48 25.66 7.69
CA PRO A 41 -33.44 26.68 7.67
C PRO A 41 -32.11 26.10 7.18
N ALA A 42 -31.51 26.75 6.18
CA ALA A 42 -30.22 26.38 5.64
C ALA A 42 -29.11 26.60 6.67
N ILE A 43 -28.19 25.64 6.78
CA ILE A 43 -27.00 25.75 7.63
C ILE A 43 -25.90 26.49 6.85
N ILE A 44 -25.81 26.27 5.54
CA ILE A 44 -24.90 26.95 4.61
C ILE A 44 -25.65 27.33 3.33
N SER A 45 -25.16 28.32 2.60
CA SER A 45 -25.72 28.70 1.30
C SER A 45 -25.42 27.67 0.21
N TRP A 46 -26.22 27.68 -0.85
CA TRP A 46 -25.94 26.91 -2.07
C TRP A 46 -24.60 27.28 -2.69
N GLU A 47 -24.29 28.58 -2.76
CA GLU A 47 -23.01 29.07 -3.29
C GLU A 47 -21.82 28.45 -2.56
N LEU A 48 -21.83 28.49 -1.22
CA LEU A 48 -20.75 27.92 -0.41
C LEU A 48 -20.68 26.39 -0.55
N PHE A 49 -21.83 25.72 -0.63
CA PHE A 49 -21.89 24.28 -0.84
C PHE A 49 -21.25 23.89 -2.17
N ASP A 50 -21.59 24.59 -3.25
CA ASP A 50 -21.08 24.32 -4.60
C ASP A 50 -19.57 24.61 -4.70
N GLU A 51 -19.08 25.71 -4.10
CA GLU A 51 -17.64 26.00 -4.02
C GLU A 51 -16.86 24.89 -3.32
N VAL A 52 -17.35 24.45 -2.15
CA VAL A 52 -16.71 23.36 -1.39
C VAL A 52 -16.78 22.04 -2.14
N SER A 53 -17.88 21.75 -2.83
CA SER A 53 -18.01 20.57 -3.68
C SER A 53 -16.97 20.58 -4.80
N ALA A 54 -16.84 21.70 -5.53
CA ALA A 54 -15.85 21.85 -6.59
C ALA A 54 -14.41 21.67 -6.09
N LEU A 55 -14.06 22.28 -4.95
CA LEU A 55 -12.75 22.11 -4.32
C LEU A 55 -12.45 20.64 -4.00
N ARG A 56 -13.42 19.92 -3.43
CA ARG A 56 -13.24 18.51 -3.08
C ARG A 56 -13.09 17.62 -4.30
N GLU A 57 -13.84 17.88 -5.37
CA GLU A 57 -13.70 17.17 -6.64
C GLU A 57 -12.31 17.39 -7.26
N ALA A 58 -11.81 18.62 -7.26
CA ALA A 58 -10.46 18.94 -7.73
C ALA A 58 -9.38 18.22 -6.89
N GLU A 59 -9.47 18.27 -5.57
CA GLU A 59 -8.56 17.51 -4.70
C GLU A 59 -8.64 16.00 -4.94
N GLN A 60 -9.85 15.49 -5.19
CA GLN A 60 -10.07 14.07 -5.44
C GLN A 60 -9.43 13.64 -6.76
N ALA A 61 -9.54 14.46 -7.80
CA ALA A 61 -8.85 14.24 -9.07
C ALA A 61 -7.33 14.15 -8.87
N VAL A 62 -6.73 15.09 -8.14
CA VAL A 62 -5.29 15.05 -7.80
C VAL A 62 -4.92 13.78 -7.02
N ARG A 63 -5.73 13.38 -6.03
CA ARG A 63 -5.53 12.14 -5.27
C ARG A 63 -5.59 10.90 -6.18
N ASP A 64 -6.51 10.87 -7.13
CA ASP A 64 -6.70 9.73 -8.02
C ASP A 64 -5.62 9.65 -9.11
N GLU A 65 -5.15 10.78 -9.63
CA GLU A 65 -3.94 10.84 -10.46
C GLU A 65 -2.71 10.32 -9.72
N ARG A 66 -2.51 10.75 -8.46
CA ARG A 66 -1.43 10.22 -7.61
C ARG A 66 -1.55 8.71 -7.41
N LYS A 67 -2.76 8.18 -7.21
CA LYS A 67 -2.99 6.72 -7.11
C LYS A 67 -2.65 6.01 -8.41
N LYS A 68 -3.01 6.57 -9.58
CA LYS A 68 -2.67 6.02 -10.91
C LYS A 68 -1.14 5.95 -11.08
N TRP A 69 -0.43 7.05 -10.79
CA TRP A 69 1.03 7.09 -10.80
C TRP A 69 1.64 6.04 -9.84
N CYS A 70 1.13 5.93 -8.62
CA CYS A 70 1.58 4.92 -7.65
C CYS A 70 1.29 3.48 -8.09
N ARG A 71 0.24 3.22 -8.88
CA ARG A 71 -0.03 1.89 -9.45
C ARG A 71 0.97 1.57 -10.55
N GLN A 72 1.14 2.47 -11.52
CA GLN A 72 2.09 2.30 -12.61
C GLN A 72 3.53 2.11 -12.10
N ARG A 73 3.94 2.88 -11.09
CA ARG A 73 5.26 2.71 -10.46
C ARG A 73 5.44 1.31 -9.82
N ARG A 74 4.39 0.76 -9.21
CA ARG A 74 4.43 -0.59 -8.59
C ARG A 74 4.45 -1.70 -9.63
N GLU A 75 3.81 -1.50 -10.77
CA GLU A 75 3.87 -2.43 -11.91
C GLU A 75 5.28 -2.45 -12.51
N ASN A 76 5.90 -1.28 -12.66
CA ASN A 76 7.26 -1.17 -13.21
C ASN A 76 8.35 -1.63 -12.23
N ASN A 77 8.10 -1.58 -10.92
CA ASN A 77 9.05 -2.01 -9.89
C ASN A 77 8.44 -3.08 -8.98
N PRO A 78 8.42 -4.34 -9.42
CA PRO A 78 7.89 -5.42 -8.61
C PRO A 78 8.76 -5.64 -7.36
N ASN A 79 8.13 -5.69 -6.20
CA ASN A 79 8.81 -6.05 -4.95
C ASN A 79 9.21 -7.54 -4.96
N ILE A 80 10.45 -7.82 -5.36
CA ILE A 80 11.03 -9.17 -5.42
C ILE A 80 11.14 -9.85 -4.04
N PHE A 81 11.17 -9.07 -2.96
CA PHE A 81 11.32 -9.56 -1.59
C PHE A 81 9.99 -9.89 -0.91
N LYS A 82 8.86 -9.71 -1.60
CA LYS A 82 7.52 -9.95 -1.06
C LYS A 82 7.42 -11.37 -0.47
N GLY A 83 7.22 -11.43 0.85
CA GLY A 83 7.06 -12.69 1.60
C GLY A 83 8.34 -13.49 1.83
N ARG A 84 9.52 -12.96 1.49
CA ARG A 84 10.82 -13.63 1.64
C ARG A 84 11.68 -13.08 2.78
N ILE A 85 11.41 -11.84 3.20
CA ILE A 85 12.18 -11.14 4.23
C ILE A 85 11.37 -11.02 5.52
N PHE A 86 12.07 -11.19 6.64
CA PHE A 86 11.48 -11.25 7.98
C PHE A 86 12.29 -10.39 8.94
N CYS A 87 11.62 -9.84 9.94
CA CYS A 87 12.25 -9.11 11.01
C CYS A 87 13.10 -10.06 11.85
N LYS A 88 14.36 -9.68 12.12
CA LYS A 88 15.26 -10.48 12.95
C LYS A 88 14.77 -10.59 14.40
N GLU A 89 14.09 -9.56 14.90
CA GLU A 89 13.69 -9.49 16.31
C GLU A 89 12.41 -10.26 16.59
N CYS A 90 11.37 -10.06 15.79
CA CYS A 90 10.05 -10.67 16.04
C CYS A 90 9.65 -11.75 15.03
N GLY A 91 10.45 -12.03 14.01
CA GLY A 91 10.16 -13.04 12.98
C GLY A 91 9.04 -12.66 12.00
N GLU A 92 8.36 -11.53 12.20
CA GLU A 92 7.26 -11.09 11.33
C GLU A 92 7.74 -10.60 9.97
N LYS A 93 6.86 -10.73 8.96
CA LYS A 93 7.16 -10.28 7.59
C LYS A 93 7.40 -8.78 7.56
N LEU A 94 8.46 -8.36 6.88
CA LEU A 94 8.70 -6.93 6.66
C LEU A 94 7.75 -6.39 5.57
N VAL A 95 7.22 -5.20 5.82
CA VAL A 95 6.34 -4.49 4.89
C VAL A 95 7.18 -3.56 4.03
N CYS A 96 6.84 -3.52 2.76
CA CYS A 96 7.49 -2.71 1.76
C CYS A 96 6.85 -1.32 1.69
N HIS A 97 7.67 -0.28 1.84
CA HIS A 97 7.27 1.10 1.75
C HIS A 97 8.13 1.84 0.73
N TRP A 98 7.48 2.59 -0.13
CA TRP A 98 8.16 3.43 -1.11
C TRP A 98 8.26 4.85 -0.60
N GLN A 99 9.46 5.43 -0.65
CA GLN A 99 9.62 6.86 -0.42
C GLN A 99 9.32 7.69 -1.69
N SER A 100 9.23 9.01 -1.50
CA SER A 100 8.97 10.00 -2.55
C SER A 100 10.10 10.12 -3.55
N ASP A 101 11.33 9.83 -3.13
CA ASP A 101 12.55 9.79 -3.94
C ASP A 101 12.64 8.55 -4.85
N GLY A 102 11.71 7.60 -4.72
CA GLY A 102 11.73 6.35 -5.48
C GLY A 102 12.49 5.22 -4.79
N LEU A 103 13.09 5.44 -3.61
CA LEU A 103 13.79 4.39 -2.88
C LEU A 103 12.82 3.49 -2.11
N LEU A 104 13.19 2.22 -2.03
CA LEU A 104 12.43 1.17 -1.37
C LEU A 104 12.99 0.88 0.02
N TYR A 105 12.10 0.80 0.99
CA TYR A 105 12.42 0.48 2.37
C TYR A 105 11.52 -0.64 2.88
N PHE A 106 12.08 -1.48 3.74
CA PHE A 106 11.37 -2.56 4.38
C PHE A 106 11.30 -2.27 5.87
N TYR A 107 10.09 -2.24 6.43
CA TYR A 107 9.88 -1.88 7.83
C TYR A 107 9.12 -2.98 8.55
N CYS A 108 9.49 -3.20 9.82
CA CYS A 108 8.74 -4.05 10.73
C CYS A 108 7.67 -3.20 11.41
N LYS A 109 6.41 -3.64 11.35
CA LYS A 109 5.30 -2.95 12.02
C LYS A 109 5.39 -3.02 13.56
N PHE A 110 5.99 -4.09 14.10
CA PHE A 110 6.03 -4.35 15.54
C PHE A 110 7.29 -3.77 16.20
N CYS A 111 8.45 -4.00 15.59
CA CYS A 111 9.73 -3.56 16.15
C CYS A 111 10.14 -2.16 15.69
N HIS A 112 9.44 -1.57 14.73
CA HIS A 112 9.78 -0.27 14.10
C HIS A 112 11.19 -0.19 13.49
N VAL A 113 11.88 -1.32 13.34
CA VAL A 113 13.14 -1.42 12.60
C VAL A 113 12.86 -1.30 11.10
N SER A 114 13.77 -0.65 10.39
CA SER A 114 13.71 -0.52 8.93
C SER A 114 15.07 -0.82 8.30
N VAL A 115 15.04 -1.28 7.07
CA VAL A 115 16.21 -1.54 6.25
C VAL A 115 15.96 -1.02 4.84
N SER A 116 16.92 -0.30 4.28
CA SER A 116 16.83 0.15 2.88
C SER A 116 17.04 -1.04 1.94
N GLU A 117 16.51 -0.97 0.72
CA GLU A 117 16.81 -1.98 -0.30
C GLU A 117 18.31 -2.13 -0.56
N LYS A 118 19.06 -1.02 -0.55
CA LYS A 118 20.52 -1.03 -0.71
C LYS A 118 21.20 -1.84 0.40
N ASP A 119 20.84 -1.60 1.65
CA ASP A 119 21.43 -2.29 2.79
C ASP A 119 21.03 -3.78 2.81
N LEU A 120 19.80 -4.08 2.40
CA LEU A 120 19.32 -5.45 2.25
C LEU A 120 20.16 -6.21 1.20
N TRP A 121 20.36 -5.63 0.02
CA TRP A 121 21.23 -6.21 -1.02
C TRP A 121 22.66 -6.37 -0.56
N ASN A 122 23.23 -5.36 0.11
CA ASN A 122 24.57 -5.43 0.67
C ASN A 122 24.71 -6.60 1.66
N GLY A 123 23.70 -6.78 2.52
CA GLY A 123 23.63 -7.90 3.45
C GLY A 123 23.59 -9.27 2.75
N ILE A 124 22.71 -9.43 1.76
CA ILE A 124 22.59 -10.67 0.98
C ILE A 124 23.91 -11.00 0.26
N HIS A 125 24.50 -10.03 -0.41
CA HIS A 125 25.77 -10.24 -1.12
C HIS A 125 26.91 -10.60 -0.17
N LYS A 126 26.96 -9.99 1.03
CA LYS A 126 27.95 -10.32 2.04
C LYS A 126 27.79 -11.78 2.51
N GLU A 127 26.58 -12.19 2.85
CA GLU A 127 26.26 -13.55 3.30
C GLU A 127 26.61 -14.60 2.22
N LEU A 128 26.23 -14.35 0.96
CA LEU A 128 26.54 -15.25 -0.14
C LEU A 128 28.06 -15.41 -0.34
N ARG A 129 28.82 -14.31 -0.30
CA ARG A 129 30.29 -14.35 -0.39
C ARG A 129 30.89 -15.17 0.74
N GLN A 130 30.42 -14.98 1.97
CA GLN A 130 30.90 -15.71 3.13
C GLN A 130 30.68 -17.22 2.97
N ARG A 131 29.46 -17.65 2.62
CA ARG A 131 29.13 -19.06 2.41
C ARG A 131 29.96 -19.71 1.29
N MET A 132 30.20 -18.97 0.21
CA MET A 132 31.04 -19.45 -0.88
C MET A 132 32.49 -19.70 -0.42
N GLU A 133 33.03 -18.85 0.45
CA GLU A 133 34.38 -19.01 0.99
C GLU A 133 34.46 -20.14 2.01
N GLU A 134 33.48 -20.25 2.92
CA GLU A 134 33.34 -21.37 3.85
C GLU A 134 33.32 -22.71 3.10
N HIS A 135 32.56 -22.80 2.01
CA HIS A 135 32.48 -24.00 1.19
C HIS A 135 33.82 -24.35 0.50
N LYS A 136 34.59 -23.35 0.03
CA LYS A 136 35.94 -23.59 -0.51
C LYS A 136 36.89 -24.11 0.58
N ASN A 137 36.82 -23.54 1.78
CA ASN A 137 37.65 -23.97 2.90
C ASN A 137 37.31 -25.39 3.32
N LEU A 138 36.01 -25.74 3.37
CA LEU A 138 35.56 -27.10 3.64
C LEU A 138 36.09 -28.10 2.60
N LYS A 139 36.01 -27.76 1.30
CA LYS A 139 36.55 -28.60 0.22
C LYS A 139 38.05 -28.84 0.35
N LYS A 140 38.83 -27.79 0.66
CA LYS A 140 40.28 -27.91 0.89
C LYS A 140 40.60 -28.81 2.08
N LEU A 141 39.81 -28.75 3.16
CA LEU A 141 39.98 -29.60 4.33
C LEU A 141 39.72 -31.08 4.00
N ILE A 142 38.64 -31.36 3.26
CA ILE A 142 38.31 -32.73 2.81
C ILE A 142 39.43 -33.32 1.95
N GLN A 143 39.96 -32.55 0.98
CA GLN A 143 41.05 -33.00 0.11
C GLN A 143 42.36 -33.26 0.87
N LYS A 144 42.65 -32.47 1.90
CA LYS A 144 43.81 -32.70 2.78
C LYS A 144 43.66 -33.96 3.61
N ASN A 145 42.45 -34.25 4.09
CA ASN A 145 42.18 -35.44 4.90
C ASN A 145 42.21 -36.73 4.06
N SER A 146 41.73 -36.70 2.81
CA SER A 146 41.82 -37.85 1.90
C SER A 146 43.25 -38.19 1.49
N GLY A 147 44.14 -37.19 1.37
CA GLY A 147 45.56 -37.42 1.08
C GLY A 147 46.38 -37.92 2.28
N LYS A 148 45.87 -37.75 3.52
CA LYS A 148 46.50 -38.27 4.73
C LYS A 148 46.11 -39.72 5.01
N SER A 149 44.88 -40.13 4.71
CA SER A 149 44.44 -41.53 4.91
C SER A 149 45.10 -42.53 3.95
N SER A 150 45.73 -42.08 2.87
CA SER A 150 46.48 -42.92 1.93
C SER A 150 47.97 -43.10 2.30
N LEU A 151 48.45 -42.45 3.36
CA LEU A 151 49.83 -42.54 3.85
C LEU A 151 49.96 -43.37 5.15
N GLU A 152 48.85 -43.85 5.70
CA GLU A 152 48.79 -44.66 6.94
C GLU A 152 48.41 -46.13 6.68
N ALA A 153 48.57 -46.63 5.44
CA ALA A 153 48.35 -48.03 5.06
C ALA A 153 49.61 -48.69 4.52
#